data_AF-A0A3Z2IVZ4-F1
#
_entry.id   AF-A0A3Z2IVZ4-F1
#
_cell.length_a   1.000
_cell.length_b   1.000
_cell.length_c   1.000
_cell.angle_alpha   90.00
_cell.angle_beta   90.00
_cell.angle_gamma   90.00
#
_symmetry.space_group_name_H-M   'P 1'
#
loop_
_entity.id
_entity.type
_entity.pdbx_description
1 polymer ?
#
loop_
_entity_poly.entity_id
_entity_poly.type
_entity_poly.pdbx_seq_one_letter_code
_entity_poly.pdbx_strand_id
1 'polypeptide(L)'
;MSGTNPVFLVRKAKKSSGQKDAVLWCSDDFEAANATLDYLLIKSGAKLKDYFKAVATNFPVVNELPPEGELSLTFCDYYQLAKDNMTWTQIPGVTLPSSEAAAAARQHIVDGVDTETGEVLEDHTENFGNESNSPAQATAPAPELTVVATMPLRHRVLAQYIGEGEYLYHVDASQKKEILRLEMDTDNSYVQNLLLAAENVEAFKKAIEHDIHKIVNAVKKIFPVDGKTPELATVIQFLKTWFETEHIDRGLLVKEWAKGNRVSAIQRTESGANAGGGNKTDRNPDYEHTLDTLDVEIAMATLPMDFNIYELPGSVYRRAKEIVKKKESPFKEWSAALRATPGILDYSRAAIFALIRSAHPEFYHYPGRLQGYINANLTETDHENPTEEALTAARHTPEKDAVEEANRQLAAARGEYV
;
A
#
# COMPACT_ATOMS: atom_id res chain seq x y z
N MET A 1 10.12 -6.35 -10.04
CA MET A 1 10.90 -5.15 -9.72
C MET A 1 12.35 -5.58 -9.71
N SER A 2 13.18 -5.00 -10.58
CA SER A 2 14.63 -5.20 -10.58
C SER A 2 15.14 -4.95 -9.15
N GLY A 3 15.71 -5.98 -8.53
CA GLY A 3 16.28 -5.90 -7.19
C GLY A 3 17.59 -5.11 -7.21
N THR A 4 17.49 -3.80 -7.40
CA THR A 4 18.63 -2.91 -7.35
C THR A 4 18.93 -2.63 -5.88
N ASN A 5 20.02 -3.19 -5.38
CA ASN A 5 20.53 -2.85 -4.04
C ASN A 5 20.82 -1.34 -3.98
N PRO A 6 20.52 -0.66 -2.86
CA PRO A 6 20.76 0.77 -2.74
C PRO A 6 22.24 1.08 -2.95
N VAL A 7 22.52 2.09 -3.77
CA VAL A 7 23.88 2.49 -4.12
C VAL A 7 24.26 3.72 -3.32
N PHE A 8 25.38 3.66 -2.59
CA PHE A 8 25.95 4.79 -1.86
C PHE A 8 27.15 5.35 -2.61
N LEU A 9 26.99 6.54 -3.20
CA LEU A 9 27.98 7.19 -4.02
C LEU A 9 28.71 8.30 -3.28
N VAL A 10 30.02 8.38 -3.50
CA VAL A 10 30.85 9.51 -3.09
C VAL A 10 31.58 10.12 -4.28
N ARG A 11 31.63 11.45 -4.35
CA ARG A 11 32.51 12.22 -5.21
C ARG A 11 33.45 13.06 -4.37
N LYS A 12 34.73 12.69 -4.40
CA LYS A 12 35.77 13.48 -3.75
C LYS A 12 36.02 14.77 -4.50
N ALA A 13 36.05 15.89 -3.79
CA ALA A 13 36.45 17.17 -4.34
C ALA A 13 37.96 17.21 -4.57
N LYS A 14 38.38 17.91 -5.62
CA LYS A 14 39.80 18.20 -5.84
C LYS A 14 40.24 19.25 -4.81
N LYS A 15 41.37 19.01 -4.13
CA LYS A 15 41.91 19.96 -3.13
C LYS A 15 42.05 21.40 -3.65
N SER A 16 42.30 21.57 -4.96
CA SER A 16 42.43 22.88 -5.61
C SER A 16 41.11 23.65 -5.79
N SER A 17 39.95 23.02 -5.63
CA SER A 17 38.64 23.67 -5.83
C SER A 17 38.06 24.29 -4.56
N GLY A 18 38.56 23.91 -3.38
CA GLY A 18 38.02 24.35 -2.09
C GLY A 18 36.62 23.82 -1.78
N GLN A 19 36.09 22.90 -2.58
CA GLN A 19 34.77 22.29 -2.38
C GLN A 19 34.83 21.15 -1.36
N LYS A 20 33.68 20.85 -0.74
CA LYS A 20 33.52 19.66 0.12
C LYS A 20 33.25 18.41 -0.71
N ASP A 21 33.59 17.25 -0.15
CA ASP A 21 33.19 15.96 -0.72
C ASP A 21 31.67 15.81 -0.72
N ALA A 22 31.15 15.15 -1.74
CA ALA A 22 29.73 15.01 -1.97
C ALA A 22 29.29 13.56 -1.90
N VAL A 23 28.17 13.31 -1.23
CA VAL A 23 27.60 11.98 -1.00
C VAL A 23 26.12 11.98 -1.38
N LEU A 24 25.67 10.89 -1.99
CA LEU A 24 24.26 10.62 -2.30
C LEU A 24 24.00 9.11 -2.24
N TRP A 25 22.82 8.73 -1.79
CA TRP A 25 22.33 7.36 -1.93
C TRP A 25 20.90 7.32 -2.47
N CYS A 26 20.61 6.28 -3.24
CA CYS A 26 19.26 5.98 -3.71
C CYS A 26 19.11 4.49 -4.05
N SER A 27 17.86 4.03 -4.10
CA SER A 27 17.46 2.67 -4.47
C SER A 27 17.33 2.48 -5.99
N ASP A 28 18.31 2.99 -6.75
CA ASP A 28 18.40 2.90 -8.21
C ASP A 28 19.69 2.19 -8.66
N ASP A 29 19.85 1.99 -9.98
CA ASP A 29 21.13 1.54 -10.54
C ASP A 29 22.24 2.61 -10.44
N PHE A 30 23.50 2.18 -10.58
CA PHE A 30 24.66 3.05 -10.44
C PHE A 30 24.63 4.23 -11.41
N GLU A 31 24.22 4.01 -12.66
CA GLU A 31 24.16 5.02 -13.70
C GLU A 31 23.12 6.10 -13.37
N ALA A 32 21.92 5.70 -12.96
CA ALA A 32 20.85 6.60 -12.53
C ALA A 32 21.21 7.40 -11.26
N ALA A 33 21.78 6.73 -10.25
CA ALA A 33 22.27 7.36 -9.03
C ALA A 33 23.38 8.38 -9.33
N ASN A 34 24.32 8.03 -10.22
CA ASN A 34 25.41 8.91 -10.60
C ASN A 34 24.92 10.13 -11.41
N ALA A 35 23.93 9.96 -12.30
CA ALA A 35 23.30 11.06 -13.01
C ALA A 35 22.57 12.02 -12.06
N THR A 36 21.90 11.47 -11.04
CA THR A 36 21.22 12.27 -10.00
C THR A 36 22.22 13.07 -9.17
N LEU A 37 23.31 12.44 -8.73
CA LEU A 37 24.40 13.12 -8.03
C LEU A 37 25.03 14.24 -8.88
N ASP A 38 25.23 14.00 -10.18
CA ASP A 38 25.74 15.01 -11.12
C ASP A 38 24.80 16.21 -11.25
N TYR A 39 23.50 15.95 -11.41
CA TYR A 39 22.48 16.98 -11.51
C TYR A 39 22.42 17.84 -10.24
N LEU A 40 22.41 17.21 -9.06
CA LEU A 40 22.31 17.93 -7.79
C LEU A 40 23.56 18.76 -7.49
N LEU A 41 24.75 18.27 -7.83
CA LEU A 41 26.00 19.05 -7.75
C LEU A 41 25.97 20.28 -8.67
N ILE A 42 25.48 20.13 -9.91
CA ILE A 42 25.35 21.28 -10.82
C ILE A 42 24.32 22.28 -10.26
N LYS A 43 23.19 21.78 -9.75
CA LYS A 43 22.13 22.60 -9.16
C LYS A 43 22.60 23.36 -7.92
N SER A 44 23.53 22.81 -7.14
CA SER A 44 24.15 23.50 -6.01
C SER A 44 25.18 24.56 -6.41
N GLY A 45 25.42 24.74 -7.72
CA GLY A 45 26.40 25.69 -8.27
C GLY A 45 27.82 25.14 -8.38
N ALA A 46 28.04 23.87 -8.06
CA ALA A 46 29.34 23.22 -8.21
C ALA A 46 29.61 22.83 -9.67
N LYS A 47 30.90 22.86 -10.08
CA LYS A 47 31.32 22.42 -11.42
C LYS A 47 31.83 20.99 -11.33
N LEU A 48 31.31 20.06 -12.14
CA LEU A 48 31.73 18.66 -12.09
C LEU A 48 33.24 18.44 -12.28
N LYS A 49 33.92 19.33 -13.02
CA LYS A 49 35.38 19.29 -13.21
C LYS A 49 36.18 19.47 -11.91
N ASP A 50 35.55 20.00 -10.86
CA ASP A 50 36.13 20.24 -9.56
C ASP A 50 36.09 18.99 -8.66
N TYR A 51 35.46 17.92 -9.13
CA TYR A 51 35.30 16.64 -8.45
C TYR A 51 35.98 15.51 -9.24
N PHE A 52 36.31 14.42 -8.56
CA PHE A 52 36.64 13.14 -9.19
C PHE A 52 35.36 12.40 -9.60
N LYS A 53 35.52 11.31 -10.37
CA LYS A 53 34.39 10.44 -10.74
C LYS A 53 33.74 9.86 -9.48
N ALA A 54 32.43 9.61 -9.56
CA ALA A 54 31.72 8.93 -8.47
C ALA A 54 32.30 7.53 -8.24
N VAL A 55 32.37 7.15 -6.98
CA VAL A 55 32.74 5.81 -6.54
C VAL A 55 31.60 5.28 -5.69
N ALA A 56 31.13 4.05 -5.99
CA ALA A 56 30.23 3.33 -5.12
C ALA A 56 31.02 2.71 -3.96
N THR A 57 30.50 2.86 -2.76
CA THR A 57 31.10 2.35 -1.51
C THR A 57 30.11 1.42 -0.80
N ASN A 58 30.55 0.74 0.26
CA ASN A 58 29.63 -0.03 1.10
C ASN A 58 28.64 0.94 1.76
N PHE A 59 27.37 0.53 1.82
CA PHE A 59 26.33 1.35 2.42
C PHE A 59 26.57 1.49 3.95
N PRO A 60 26.75 2.71 4.48
CA PRO A 60 26.98 2.91 5.91
C PRO A 60 25.70 2.72 6.72
N VAL A 61 25.80 2.04 7.87
CA VAL A 61 24.71 1.91 8.84
C VAL A 61 24.95 2.91 9.97
N VAL A 62 24.48 4.15 9.79
CA VAL A 62 24.70 5.28 10.70
C VAL A 62 23.43 6.13 10.80
N ASN A 63 23.27 6.89 11.88
CA ASN A 63 22.07 7.70 12.12
C ASN A 63 22.06 9.00 11.28
N GLU A 64 23.23 9.42 10.81
CA GLU A 64 23.49 10.67 10.10
C GLU A 64 23.42 10.48 8.58
N LEU A 65 22.74 9.44 8.11
CA LEU A 65 22.48 9.26 6.69
C LEU A 65 21.63 10.44 6.18
N PRO A 66 22.02 11.06 5.04
CA PRO A 66 21.13 12.03 4.41
C PRO A 66 19.84 11.35 3.93
N PRO A 67 18.74 12.09 3.71
CA PRO A 67 17.55 11.53 3.08
C PRO A 67 17.85 10.91 1.72
N GLU A 68 17.08 9.91 1.33
CA GLU A 68 17.24 9.23 0.04
C GLU A 68 17.11 10.22 -1.13
N GLY A 69 18.06 10.17 -2.06
CA GLY A 69 18.09 11.04 -3.24
C GLY A 69 18.53 12.47 -2.95
N GLU A 70 18.89 12.82 -1.71
CA GLU A 70 19.40 14.15 -1.36
C GLU A 70 20.93 14.23 -1.36
N LEU A 71 21.46 15.35 -1.86
CA LEU A 71 22.89 15.65 -1.85
C LEU A 71 23.35 16.04 -0.45
N SER A 72 24.29 15.29 0.12
CA SER A 72 24.99 15.68 1.34
C SER A 72 26.39 16.19 1.07
N LEU A 73 26.70 17.36 1.62
CA LEU A 73 28.05 17.94 1.67
C LEU A 73 28.64 17.91 3.09
N THR A 74 27.90 17.39 4.06
CA THR A 74 28.26 17.38 5.49
C THR A 74 28.48 15.98 6.03
N PHE A 75 28.06 14.93 5.34
CA PHE A 75 28.29 13.55 5.78
C PHE A 75 29.77 13.24 6.07
N CYS A 76 30.66 13.74 5.18
CA CYS A 76 32.10 13.58 5.32
C CYS A 76 32.72 14.44 6.44
N ASP A 77 31.96 15.34 7.08
CA ASP A 77 32.41 16.06 8.28
C ASP A 77 32.41 15.11 9.50
N TYR A 78 31.62 14.04 9.47
CA TYR A 78 31.46 13.06 10.56
C TYR A 78 32.09 11.70 10.25
N TYR A 79 32.11 11.31 8.98
CA TYR A 79 32.57 9.99 8.54
C TYR A 79 33.69 10.10 7.51
N GLN A 80 34.62 9.15 7.57
CA GLN A 80 35.70 8.99 6.59
C GLN A 80 35.80 7.56 6.10
N LEU A 81 36.25 7.38 4.85
CA LEU A 81 36.55 6.07 4.31
C LEU A 81 37.74 5.44 5.02
N ALA A 82 37.60 4.17 5.39
CA ALA A 82 38.65 3.33 5.91
C ALA A 82 39.73 3.05 4.84
N LYS A 83 40.79 2.35 5.24
CA LYS A 83 41.94 2.06 4.35
C LYS A 83 41.56 1.23 3.12
N ASP A 84 40.43 0.53 3.15
CA ASP A 84 39.89 -0.25 2.04
C ASP A 84 39.22 0.62 0.95
N ASN A 85 39.05 1.93 1.19
CA ASN A 85 38.29 2.86 0.35
C ASN A 85 36.84 2.44 0.07
N MET A 86 36.28 1.53 0.87
CA MET A 86 34.94 0.99 0.67
C MET A 86 34.07 1.15 1.92
N THR A 87 34.65 1.07 3.12
CA THR A 87 33.88 1.08 4.38
C THR A 87 33.98 2.45 5.05
N TRP A 88 32.86 2.98 5.53
CA TRP A 88 32.82 4.25 6.26
C TRP A 88 33.00 4.04 7.77
N THR A 89 33.79 4.90 8.39
CA THR A 89 34.06 4.90 9.84
C THR A 89 33.91 6.31 10.38
N GLN A 90 33.36 6.46 11.59
CA GLN A 90 33.25 7.76 12.24
C GLN A 90 34.65 8.34 12.49
N ILE A 91 34.82 9.62 12.24
CA ILE A 91 36.06 10.35 12.50
C ILE A 91 36.24 10.43 14.04
N PRO A 92 37.35 9.90 14.59
CA PRO A 92 37.58 9.94 16.03
C PRO A 92 37.60 11.38 16.56
N GLY A 93 36.84 11.63 17.63
CA GLY A 93 36.78 12.94 18.28
C GLY A 93 35.78 13.94 17.70
N VAL A 94 35.00 13.56 16.67
CA VAL A 94 33.90 14.39 16.15
C VAL A 94 32.59 14.02 16.85
N THR A 95 31.93 15.01 17.46
CA THR A 95 30.60 14.86 18.06
C THR A 95 29.54 14.76 16.97
N LEU A 96 28.66 13.76 17.08
CA LEU A 96 27.55 13.57 16.15
C LEU A 96 26.36 14.45 16.54
N PRO A 97 25.60 15.00 15.57
CA PRO A 97 24.37 15.73 15.84
C PRO A 97 23.35 14.91 16.65
N SER A 98 23.27 13.60 16.38
CA SER A 98 22.40 12.68 17.13
C SER A 98 22.83 12.51 18.59
N SER A 99 24.13 12.62 18.89
CA SER A 99 24.66 12.54 20.26
C SER A 99 24.31 13.77 21.09
N GLU A 100 24.25 14.95 20.48
CA GLU A 100 23.79 16.18 21.15
C GLU A 100 22.28 16.14 21.41
N ALA A 101 21.49 15.65 20.45
CA ALA A 101 20.06 15.44 20.62
C ALA A 101 19.75 14.44 21.75
N ALA A 102 20.50 13.34 21.84
CA ALA A 102 20.38 12.37 22.93
C ALA A 102 20.82 12.95 24.28
N ALA A 103 21.84 13.82 24.30
CA ALA A 103 22.28 14.50 25.52
C ALA A 103 21.25 15.56 25.99
N ALA A 104 20.61 16.28 25.07
CA ALA A 104 19.55 17.23 25.38
C ALA A 104 18.30 16.52 25.92
N ALA A 105 17.89 15.40 25.32
CA ALA A 105 16.78 14.58 25.81
C ALA A 105 17.02 14.09 27.26
N ARG A 106 18.27 13.80 27.63
CA ARG A 106 18.65 13.39 29.00
C ARG A 106 18.60 14.54 30.03
N GLN A 107 18.56 15.80 29.62
CA GLN A 107 18.46 16.95 30.53
C GLN A 107 17.04 17.19 31.06
N HIS A 108 16.02 16.57 30.44
CA HIS A 108 14.61 16.72 30.82
C HIS A 108 14.11 15.64 31.79
N ILE A 109 14.98 14.70 32.16
CA ILE A 109 14.72 13.62 33.11
C ILE A 109 15.28 14.00 34.48
N VAL A 110 14.41 14.23 35.46
CA VAL A 110 14.78 14.47 36.86
C VAL A 110 14.15 13.37 37.70
N ASP A 111 14.95 12.63 38.48
CA ASP A 111 14.52 11.50 39.32
C ASP A 111 13.68 10.43 38.57
N GLY A 112 14.09 10.07 37.35
CA GLY A 112 13.41 9.05 36.55
C GLY A 112 12.05 9.48 36.00
N VAL A 113 11.73 10.77 36.04
CA VAL A 113 10.50 11.32 35.48
C VAL A 113 10.84 12.35 34.41
N ASP A 114 10.22 12.17 33.25
CA ASP A 114 10.23 13.18 32.19
C ASP A 114 9.39 14.37 32.65
N THR A 115 10.03 15.52 32.84
CA THR A 115 9.41 16.71 33.44
C THR A 115 8.39 17.42 32.53
N GLU A 116 8.30 17.04 31.26
CA GLU A 116 7.39 17.65 30.28
C GLU A 116 6.14 16.80 30.06
N THR A 117 6.28 15.48 30.09
CA THR A 117 5.22 14.50 29.81
C THR A 117 4.65 13.84 31.06
N GLY A 118 5.40 13.85 32.18
CA GLY A 118 5.00 13.22 33.44
C GLY A 118 5.08 11.70 33.45
N GLU A 119 5.70 11.07 32.44
CA GLU A 119 5.94 9.64 32.42
C GLU A 119 7.04 9.23 33.40
N VAL A 120 6.77 8.17 34.17
CA VAL A 120 7.74 7.51 35.05
C VAL A 120 8.54 6.53 34.22
N LEU A 121 9.82 6.82 34.01
CA LEU A 121 10.77 5.90 33.40
C LEU A 121 11.31 4.98 34.50
N GLU A 122 11.07 3.67 34.39
CA GLU A 122 11.65 2.70 35.31
C GLU A 122 13.19 2.79 35.29
N ASP A 123 13.73 2.99 36.48
CA ASP A 123 15.11 3.33 36.73
C ASP A 123 16.04 2.12 36.49
N HIS A 124 16.67 2.07 35.32
CA HIS A 124 17.95 1.39 35.18
C HIS A 124 19.07 2.33 35.63
N THR A 125 19.18 2.56 36.95
CA THR A 125 20.35 3.25 37.54
C THR A 125 21.62 2.46 37.23
N GLU A 126 22.34 2.83 36.18
CA GLU A 126 23.78 2.62 36.11
C GLU A 126 24.44 3.72 36.95
N ASN A 127 24.79 3.35 38.18
CA ASN A 127 25.52 4.17 39.13
C ASN A 127 26.90 4.56 38.58
N PHE A 128 27.05 5.78 38.07
CA PHE A 128 28.35 6.39 37.77
C PHE A 128 29.03 6.87 39.06
N GLY A 129 29.66 5.93 39.77
CA GLY A 129 30.63 6.23 40.82
C GLY A 129 32.02 6.49 40.22
N ASN A 130 32.46 7.74 40.21
CA ASN A 130 33.85 8.11 39.95
C ASN A 130 34.68 7.87 41.24
N GLU A 131 35.47 6.80 41.29
CA GLU A 131 36.67 6.75 42.12
C GLU A 131 37.69 5.74 41.57
N SER A 132 38.96 6.06 41.78
CA SER A 132 40.11 5.59 41.02
C SER A 132 40.54 4.13 41.27
N ASN A 133 41.11 3.52 40.21
CA ASN A 133 42.19 2.52 40.22
C ASN A 133 41.85 1.00 40.27
N SER A 134 41.51 0.41 39.10
CA SER A 134 41.69 -1.01 38.62
C SER A 134 41.10 -2.19 39.44
N PRO A 135 40.83 -3.40 38.86
CA PRO A 135 40.97 -3.84 37.47
C PRO A 135 39.66 -4.34 36.80
N ALA A 136 39.59 -4.21 35.46
CA ALA A 136 38.69 -4.87 34.49
C ALA A 136 37.41 -5.56 35.03
N GLN A 137 36.28 -4.85 34.97
CA GLN A 137 34.95 -5.48 34.97
C GLN A 137 34.68 -6.06 33.58
N ALA A 138 34.37 -7.35 33.55
CA ALA A 138 33.91 -8.05 32.36
C ALA A 138 32.75 -7.27 31.72
N THR A 139 32.94 -6.82 30.49
CA THR A 139 31.86 -6.37 29.62
C THR A 139 30.78 -7.44 29.63
N ALA A 140 29.55 -7.07 30.00
CA ALA A 140 28.39 -7.93 29.74
C ALA A 140 28.48 -8.36 28.26
N PRO A 141 28.34 -9.66 27.95
CA PRO A 141 28.46 -10.12 26.59
C PRO A 141 27.45 -9.36 25.73
N ALA A 142 27.90 -8.87 24.58
CA ALA A 142 27.03 -8.21 23.61
C ALA A 142 25.79 -9.11 23.36
N PRO A 143 24.58 -8.54 23.26
CA PRO A 143 23.36 -9.33 23.10
C PRO A 143 23.52 -10.27 21.91
N GLU A 144 23.29 -11.56 22.13
CA GLU A 144 23.40 -12.57 21.09
C GLU A 144 22.21 -12.41 20.13
N LEU A 145 22.44 -11.69 19.03
CA LEU A 145 21.43 -11.43 18.01
C LEU A 145 21.45 -12.53 16.95
N THR A 146 20.30 -13.15 16.71
CA THR A 146 20.09 -14.10 15.62
C THR A 146 19.48 -13.38 14.42
N VAL A 147 20.09 -13.52 13.24
CA VAL A 147 19.55 -12.96 11.97
C VAL A 147 18.26 -13.69 11.60
N VAL A 148 17.15 -12.97 11.44
CA VAL A 148 15.83 -13.58 11.17
C VAL A 148 15.85 -14.39 9.87
N ALA A 149 16.45 -13.86 8.81
CA ALA A 149 16.49 -14.49 7.50
C ALA A 149 17.19 -15.87 7.45
N THR A 150 18.00 -16.22 8.45
CA THR A 150 18.67 -17.54 8.53
C THR A 150 17.83 -18.59 9.28
N MET A 151 16.71 -18.18 9.88
CA MET A 151 15.84 -19.05 10.66
C MET A 151 14.87 -19.84 9.74
N PRO A 152 14.28 -20.95 10.23
CA PRO A 152 13.21 -21.64 9.51
C PRO A 152 12.01 -20.74 9.23
N LEU A 153 11.22 -21.05 8.18
CA LEU A 153 10.09 -20.22 7.74
C LEU A 153 9.13 -19.84 8.87
N ARG A 154 8.74 -20.82 9.71
CA ARG A 154 7.84 -20.57 10.84
C ARG A 154 8.39 -19.54 11.81
N HIS A 155 9.68 -19.61 12.11
CA HIS A 155 10.34 -18.64 13.00
C HIS A 155 10.44 -17.26 12.35
N ARG A 156 10.69 -17.19 11.03
CA ARG A 156 10.68 -15.94 10.27
C ARG A 156 9.30 -15.26 10.34
N VAL A 157 8.24 -16.02 10.12
CA VAL A 157 6.85 -15.55 10.25
C VAL A 157 6.56 -15.05 11.67
N LEU A 158 6.95 -15.82 12.69
CA LEU A 158 6.73 -15.46 14.08
C LEU A 158 7.57 -14.25 14.53
N ALA A 159 8.79 -14.10 14.02
CA ALA A 159 9.61 -12.92 14.27
C ALA A 159 8.87 -11.66 13.79
N GLN A 160 8.37 -11.66 12.56
CA GLN A 160 7.60 -10.52 12.06
C GLN A 160 6.25 -10.35 12.78
N TYR A 161 5.66 -11.43 13.30
CA TYR A 161 4.43 -11.37 14.08
C TYR A 161 4.60 -10.65 15.42
N ILE A 162 5.70 -10.91 16.13
CA ILE A 162 6.03 -10.28 17.43
C ILE A 162 6.64 -8.88 17.29
N GLY A 163 7.07 -8.49 16.09
CA GLY A 163 7.65 -7.17 15.82
C GLY A 163 6.67 -6.00 15.88
N GLU A 164 5.38 -6.24 16.13
CA GLU A 164 4.34 -5.19 16.30
C GLU A 164 4.25 -4.15 15.17
N GLY A 165 4.66 -4.50 13.95
CA GLY A 165 4.68 -3.59 12.80
C GLY A 165 6.07 -3.11 12.43
N GLU A 166 7.04 -3.26 13.33
CA GLU A 166 8.46 -3.04 13.03
C GLU A 166 9.06 -4.21 12.27
N TYR A 167 9.97 -3.90 11.35
CA TYR A 167 10.66 -4.90 10.56
C TYR A 167 11.83 -5.48 11.37
N LEU A 168 11.70 -6.73 11.82
CA LEU A 168 12.76 -7.38 12.58
C LEU A 168 13.80 -7.99 11.65
N TYR A 169 14.99 -7.39 11.60
CA TYR A 169 16.18 -7.97 10.94
C TYR A 169 16.84 -9.04 11.82
N HIS A 170 16.82 -8.82 13.14
CA HIS A 170 17.44 -9.67 14.14
C HIS A 170 16.46 -9.91 15.29
N VAL A 171 16.66 -11.03 16.00
CA VAL A 171 15.98 -11.30 17.26
C VAL A 171 17.00 -11.59 18.35
N ASP A 172 16.77 -11.04 19.54
CA ASP A 172 17.55 -11.35 20.73
C ASP A 172 17.11 -12.69 21.37
N ALA A 173 17.76 -13.07 22.46
CA ALA A 173 17.46 -14.31 23.18
C ALA A 173 16.03 -14.37 23.76
N SER A 174 15.47 -13.22 24.19
CA SER A 174 14.12 -13.12 24.74
C SER A 174 13.08 -13.28 23.64
N GLN A 175 13.24 -12.54 22.54
CA GLN A 175 12.39 -12.62 21.35
C GLN A 175 12.44 -14.03 20.74
N LYS A 176 13.62 -14.66 20.68
CA LYS A 176 13.77 -16.04 20.22
C LYS A 176 13.05 -17.04 21.11
N LYS A 177 13.08 -16.85 22.44
CA LYS A 177 12.33 -17.67 23.39
C LYS A 177 10.83 -17.51 23.19
N GLU A 178 10.36 -16.31 22.91
CA GLU A 178 8.95 -16.04 22.61
C GLU A 178 8.50 -16.68 21.29
N ILE A 179 9.32 -16.61 20.23
CA ILE A 179 9.07 -17.32 18.96
C ILE A 179 8.90 -18.82 19.20
N LEU A 180 9.81 -19.44 19.97
CA LEU A 180 9.72 -20.86 20.30
C LEU A 180 8.46 -21.19 21.11
N ARG A 181 8.10 -20.32 22.07
CA ARG A 181 6.86 -20.46 22.85
C ARG A 181 5.63 -20.44 21.94
N LEU A 182 5.55 -19.48 21.01
CA LEU A 182 4.44 -19.33 20.08
C LEU A 182 4.34 -20.49 19.08
N GLU A 183 5.46 -21.02 18.60
CA GLU A 183 5.45 -22.18 17.72
C GLU A 183 4.90 -23.44 18.42
N MET A 184 5.26 -23.63 19.70
CA MET A 184 4.84 -24.77 20.52
C MET A 184 3.41 -24.63 21.07
N ASP A 185 2.84 -23.42 21.08
CA ASP A 185 1.49 -23.13 21.54
C ASP A 185 0.46 -23.57 20.48
N THR A 186 0.09 -24.85 20.52
CA THR A 186 -0.89 -25.43 19.58
C THR A 186 -2.33 -24.98 19.85
N ASP A 187 -2.59 -24.41 21.03
CA ASP A 187 -3.91 -23.92 21.42
C ASP A 187 -4.17 -22.51 20.85
N ASN A 188 -3.12 -21.78 20.47
CA ASN A 188 -3.21 -20.51 19.77
C ASN A 188 -3.64 -20.68 18.30
N SER A 189 -4.95 -20.82 18.08
CA SER A 189 -5.53 -21.04 16.75
C SER A 189 -5.20 -19.94 15.74
N TYR A 190 -5.01 -18.69 16.17
CA TYR A 190 -4.63 -17.60 15.26
C TYR A 190 -3.24 -17.83 14.67
N VAL A 191 -2.25 -18.06 15.55
CA VAL A 191 -0.86 -18.30 15.15
C VAL A 191 -0.76 -19.58 14.34
N GLN A 192 -1.44 -20.65 14.75
CA GLN A 192 -1.45 -21.91 14.01
C GLN A 192 -2.06 -21.73 12.61
N ASN A 193 -3.16 -21.00 12.46
CA ASN A 193 -3.75 -20.73 11.15
C ASN A 193 -2.83 -19.91 10.24
N LEU A 194 -2.14 -18.89 10.79
CA LEU A 194 -1.14 -18.11 10.04
C LEU A 194 0.02 -18.99 9.56
N LEU A 195 0.59 -19.82 10.44
CA LEU A 195 1.71 -20.71 10.10
C LEU A 195 1.28 -21.77 9.07
N LEU A 196 0.13 -22.41 9.27
CA LEU A 196 -0.41 -23.37 8.31
C LEU A 196 -0.68 -22.73 6.96
N ALA A 197 -1.25 -21.52 6.92
CA ALA A 197 -1.48 -20.82 5.66
C ALA A 197 -0.16 -20.48 4.95
N ALA A 198 0.85 -20.00 5.67
CA ALA A 198 2.19 -19.71 5.14
C ALA A 198 2.84 -20.96 4.50
N GLU A 199 2.70 -22.13 5.12
CA GLU A 199 3.22 -23.40 4.58
C GLU A 199 2.45 -23.90 3.35
N ASN A 200 1.15 -23.57 3.26
CA ASN A 200 0.30 -24.00 2.15
C ASN A 200 0.39 -23.11 0.90
N VAL A 201 0.92 -21.89 1.02
CA VAL A 201 1.08 -20.97 -0.12
C VAL A 201 2.51 -21.01 -0.66
N GLU A 202 2.69 -21.58 -1.85
CA GLU A 202 4.01 -21.77 -2.46
C GLU A 202 4.79 -20.46 -2.66
N ALA A 203 4.10 -19.39 -3.03
CA ALA A 203 4.70 -18.06 -3.15
C ALA A 203 5.21 -17.53 -1.80
N PHE A 204 4.48 -17.81 -0.71
CA PHE A 204 4.88 -17.43 0.65
C PHE A 204 6.15 -18.16 1.07
N LYS A 205 6.23 -19.48 0.83
CA LYS A 205 7.43 -20.27 1.18
C LYS A 205 8.71 -19.76 0.52
N LYS A 206 8.59 -19.11 -0.65
CA LYS A 206 9.69 -18.50 -1.40
C LYS A 206 9.83 -17.00 -1.17
N ALA A 207 9.01 -16.42 -0.28
CA ALA A 207 8.99 -14.99 -0.05
C ALA A 207 10.29 -14.52 0.60
N ILE A 208 10.76 -13.36 0.11
CA ILE A 208 11.81 -12.60 0.75
C ILE A 208 11.30 -12.03 2.08
N GLU A 209 12.21 -11.73 2.99
CA GLU A 209 11.87 -11.33 4.36
C GLU A 209 10.98 -10.07 4.41
N HIS A 210 11.23 -9.10 3.52
CA HIS A 210 10.37 -7.93 3.33
C HIS A 210 8.91 -8.29 3.02
N ASP A 211 8.68 -9.28 2.16
CA ASP A 211 7.32 -9.69 1.80
C ASP A 211 6.66 -10.47 2.95
N ILE A 212 7.42 -11.30 3.69
CA ILE A 212 6.95 -11.95 4.93
C ILE A 212 6.49 -10.91 5.94
N HIS A 213 7.30 -9.89 6.20
CA HIS A 213 6.93 -8.82 7.12
C HIS A 213 5.64 -8.12 6.69
N LYS A 214 5.56 -7.68 5.42
CA LYS A 214 4.39 -6.94 4.93
C LYS A 214 3.12 -7.78 4.98
N ILE A 215 3.20 -9.05 4.59
CA ILE A 215 2.02 -9.92 4.56
C ILE A 215 1.58 -10.34 5.96
N VAL A 216 2.50 -10.57 6.90
CA VAL A 216 2.16 -10.86 8.30
C VAL A 216 1.45 -9.68 8.95
N ASN A 217 1.95 -8.45 8.74
CA ASN A 217 1.29 -7.24 9.22
C ASN A 217 -0.05 -6.99 8.51
N ALA A 218 -0.14 -7.30 7.22
CA ALA A 218 -1.41 -7.24 6.49
C ALA A 218 -2.45 -8.20 7.07
N VAL A 219 -2.07 -9.45 7.40
CA VAL A 219 -2.96 -10.42 8.06
C VAL A 219 -3.45 -9.87 9.40
N LYS A 220 -2.55 -9.37 10.26
CA LYS A 220 -2.93 -8.75 11.56
C LYS A 220 -3.86 -7.54 11.40
N LYS A 221 -3.70 -6.78 10.32
CA LYS A 221 -4.56 -5.62 10.02
C LYS A 221 -5.95 -6.03 9.54
N ILE A 222 -6.05 -7.08 8.73
CA ILE A 222 -7.32 -7.58 8.19
C ILE A 222 -8.07 -8.40 9.24
N PHE A 223 -7.34 -9.16 10.05
CA PHE A 223 -7.83 -10.04 11.09
C PHE A 223 -7.15 -9.65 12.41
N PRO A 224 -7.74 -8.71 13.18
CA PRO A 224 -7.18 -8.32 14.47
C PRO A 224 -7.01 -9.52 15.42
N VAL A 225 -5.90 -9.54 16.16
CA VAL A 225 -5.52 -10.66 17.04
C VAL A 225 -6.51 -10.84 18.20
N ASP A 226 -7.08 -9.74 18.68
CA ASP A 226 -8.13 -9.65 19.69
C ASP A 226 -9.55 -9.87 19.12
N GLY A 227 -9.65 -10.05 17.80
CA GLY A 227 -10.91 -10.29 17.10
C GLY A 227 -11.27 -11.77 16.98
N LYS A 228 -12.27 -12.04 16.14
CA LYS A 228 -12.64 -13.42 15.76
C LYS A 228 -11.48 -14.06 14.99
N THR A 229 -11.04 -15.24 15.44
CA THR A 229 -10.00 -16.01 14.73
C THR A 229 -10.42 -16.26 13.28
N PRO A 230 -9.58 -15.90 12.29
CA PRO A 230 -9.90 -16.11 10.90
C PRO A 230 -9.87 -17.60 10.56
N GLU A 231 -10.77 -18.02 9.67
CA GLU A 231 -10.75 -19.38 9.13
C GLU A 231 -9.50 -19.60 8.27
N LEU A 232 -8.87 -20.77 8.41
CA LEU A 232 -7.65 -21.13 7.68
C LEU A 232 -7.80 -20.94 6.17
N ALA A 233 -8.94 -21.35 5.60
CA ALA A 233 -9.22 -21.21 4.17
C ALA A 233 -9.22 -19.74 3.73
N THR A 234 -9.78 -18.84 4.54
CA THR A 234 -9.80 -17.40 4.27
C THR A 234 -8.41 -16.78 4.34
N VAL A 235 -7.56 -17.20 5.31
CA VAL A 235 -6.17 -16.76 5.37
C VAL A 235 -5.40 -17.24 4.13
N ILE A 236 -5.53 -18.51 3.75
CA ILE A 236 -4.90 -19.06 2.54
C ILE A 236 -5.34 -18.29 1.28
N GLN A 237 -6.64 -17.99 1.17
CA GLN A 237 -7.17 -17.20 0.06
C GLN A 237 -6.51 -15.81 0.02
N PHE A 238 -6.46 -15.10 1.14
CA PHE A 238 -5.81 -13.79 1.22
C PHE A 238 -4.34 -13.86 0.81
N LEU A 239 -3.58 -14.82 1.34
CA LEU A 239 -2.15 -14.92 1.03
C LEU A 239 -1.92 -15.16 -0.47
N LYS A 240 -2.70 -16.06 -1.09
CA LYS A 240 -2.63 -16.30 -2.55
C LYS A 240 -2.92 -15.02 -3.33
N THR A 241 -4.04 -14.36 -3.03
CA THR A 241 -4.43 -13.12 -3.70
C THR A 241 -3.38 -12.02 -3.51
N TRP A 242 -2.80 -11.88 -2.32
CA TRP A 242 -1.77 -10.87 -2.05
C TRP A 242 -0.48 -11.08 -2.87
N PHE A 243 -0.06 -12.33 -3.06
CA PHE A 243 1.09 -12.65 -3.89
C PHE A 243 0.82 -12.51 -5.40
N GLU A 244 -0.41 -12.80 -5.84
CA GLU A 244 -0.87 -12.58 -7.22
C GLU A 244 -1.07 -11.09 -7.54
N THR A 245 -1.33 -10.27 -6.52
CA THR A 245 -1.54 -8.82 -6.64
C THR A 245 -0.22 -8.08 -6.83
N GLU A 246 -0.19 -7.15 -7.79
CA GLU A 246 0.95 -6.28 -8.02
C GLU A 246 1.32 -5.48 -6.77
N HIS A 247 2.62 -5.23 -6.56
CA HIS A 247 3.13 -4.58 -5.34
C HIS A 247 2.45 -3.23 -5.05
N ILE A 248 2.19 -2.44 -6.10
CA ILE A 248 1.52 -1.14 -6.02
C ILE A 248 0.06 -1.24 -5.53
N ASP A 249 -0.58 -2.40 -5.70
CA ASP A 249 -1.99 -2.65 -5.37
C ASP A 249 -2.18 -3.40 -4.06
N ARG A 250 -1.14 -4.01 -3.50
CA ARG A 250 -1.21 -4.75 -2.22
C ARG A 250 -1.79 -3.89 -1.10
N GLY A 251 -1.46 -2.58 -1.07
CA GLY A 251 -2.03 -1.65 -0.09
C GLY A 251 -3.54 -1.44 -0.25
N LEU A 252 -4.05 -1.39 -1.49
CA LEU A 252 -5.48 -1.30 -1.77
C LEU A 252 -6.19 -2.61 -1.43
N LEU A 253 -5.60 -3.75 -1.81
CA LEU A 253 -6.12 -5.07 -1.46
C LEU A 253 -6.33 -5.22 0.05
N VAL A 254 -5.33 -4.82 0.85
CA VAL A 254 -5.42 -4.89 2.32
C VAL A 254 -6.53 -4.00 2.86
N LYS A 255 -6.75 -2.81 2.29
CA LYS A 255 -7.85 -1.92 2.70
C LYS A 255 -9.21 -2.55 2.41
N GLU A 256 -9.39 -3.14 1.23
CA GLU A 256 -10.66 -3.79 0.86
C GLU A 256 -10.93 -5.02 1.73
N TRP A 257 -9.92 -5.86 1.94
CA TRP A 257 -10.07 -7.01 2.84
C TRP A 257 -10.33 -6.61 4.29
N ALA A 258 -9.74 -5.53 4.78
CA ALA A 258 -10.03 -5.02 6.12
C ALA A 258 -11.48 -4.51 6.29
N LYS A 259 -12.11 -4.00 5.21
CA LYS A 259 -13.54 -3.65 5.20
C LYS A 259 -14.47 -4.87 5.17
N GLY A 260 -13.94 -6.07 4.95
CA GLY A 260 -14.72 -7.30 4.75
C GLY A 260 -14.88 -7.69 3.28
N ASN A 261 -14.46 -6.86 2.33
CA ASN A 261 -14.57 -7.13 0.90
C ASN A 261 -13.50 -8.15 0.49
N ARG A 262 -13.90 -9.39 0.21
CA ARG A 262 -13.00 -10.49 -0.16
C ARG A 262 -12.66 -10.49 -1.66
N VAL A 263 -12.21 -9.33 -2.16
CA VAL A 263 -11.92 -9.14 -3.59
C VAL A 263 -10.78 -10.05 -4.05
N SER A 264 -10.92 -10.59 -5.26
CA SER A 264 -9.99 -11.53 -5.90
C SER A 264 -8.85 -10.82 -6.65
N ALA A 265 -9.07 -9.58 -7.11
CA ALA A 265 -8.06 -8.75 -7.75
C ALA A 265 -8.44 -7.27 -7.67
N ILE A 266 -7.45 -6.38 -7.66
CA ILE A 266 -7.68 -4.95 -7.86
C ILE A 266 -7.85 -4.67 -9.36
N GLN A 267 -8.97 -4.05 -9.72
CA GLN A 267 -9.29 -3.75 -11.11
C GLN A 267 -8.58 -2.45 -11.52
N ARG A 268 -7.88 -2.47 -12.66
CA ARG A 268 -7.24 -1.29 -13.25
C ARG A 268 -7.74 -1.02 -14.66
N THR A 269 -7.76 0.25 -15.04
CA THR A 269 -7.99 0.68 -16.42
C THR A 269 -6.79 0.31 -17.29
N GLU A 270 -6.93 0.37 -18.62
CA GLU A 270 -5.80 0.14 -19.56
C GLU A 270 -4.63 1.11 -19.35
N SER A 271 -4.91 2.32 -18.85
CA SER A 271 -3.89 3.32 -18.50
C SER A 271 -3.24 3.07 -17.14
N GLY A 272 -3.65 2.03 -16.42
CA GLY A 272 -3.16 1.69 -15.08
C GLY A 272 -3.78 2.49 -13.94
N ALA A 273 -4.85 3.27 -14.18
CA ALA A 273 -5.59 3.91 -13.08
C ALA A 273 -6.44 2.89 -12.32
N ASN A 274 -6.74 3.13 -11.04
CA ASN A 274 -7.67 2.29 -10.29
C ASN A 274 -9.08 2.38 -10.91
N ALA A 275 -9.67 1.25 -11.25
CA ALA A 275 -11.01 1.18 -11.82
C ALA A 275 -12.12 1.23 -10.75
N GLY A 276 -11.78 1.16 -9.46
CA GLY A 276 -12.74 1.18 -8.36
C GLY A 276 -13.25 -0.22 -8.00
N GLY A 277 -14.47 -0.27 -7.45
CA GLY A 277 -15.19 -1.51 -7.08
C GLY A 277 -15.15 -1.84 -5.59
N GLY A 278 -14.58 -0.94 -4.77
CA GLY A 278 -14.52 -1.10 -3.31
C GLY A 278 -15.69 -0.44 -2.58
N ASN A 279 -16.49 0.35 -3.30
CA ASN A 279 -17.65 1.04 -2.76
C ASN A 279 -18.92 0.20 -2.95
N LYS A 280 -19.86 0.37 -2.02
CA LYS A 280 -21.21 -0.16 -2.22
C LYS A 280 -21.87 0.61 -3.36
N THR A 281 -22.67 -0.11 -4.14
CA THR A 281 -23.48 0.46 -5.22
C THR A 281 -24.91 -0.04 -5.12
N ASP A 282 -25.81 0.51 -5.92
CA ASP A 282 -27.21 0.08 -6.10
C ASP A 282 -27.40 -1.37 -6.60
N ARG A 283 -26.31 -2.11 -6.78
CA ARG A 283 -26.31 -3.52 -7.15
C ARG A 283 -26.58 -4.39 -5.93
N ASN A 284 -27.04 -5.62 -6.17
CA ASN A 284 -27.12 -6.64 -5.13
C ASN A 284 -25.73 -6.83 -4.49
N PRO A 285 -25.59 -6.84 -3.15
CA PRO A 285 -24.30 -7.05 -2.46
C PRO A 285 -23.56 -8.33 -2.86
N ASP A 286 -24.27 -9.37 -3.28
CA ASP A 286 -23.69 -10.64 -3.73
C ASP A 286 -23.21 -10.61 -5.20
N TYR A 287 -23.45 -9.51 -5.91
CA TYR A 287 -23.04 -9.35 -7.30
C TYR A 287 -21.59 -8.85 -7.39
N GLU A 288 -20.69 -9.73 -7.82
CA GLU A 288 -19.30 -9.36 -8.07
C GLU A 288 -19.20 -8.42 -9.28
N HIS A 289 -18.93 -7.13 -9.04
CA HIS A 289 -18.82 -6.12 -10.09
C HIS A 289 -17.37 -5.93 -10.54
N THR A 290 -17.05 -6.44 -11.73
CA THR A 290 -15.76 -6.29 -12.42
C THR A 290 -15.93 -5.58 -13.76
N LEU A 291 -14.84 -5.21 -14.42
CA LEU A 291 -14.89 -4.63 -15.76
C LEU A 291 -15.62 -5.54 -16.77
N ASP A 292 -15.55 -6.87 -16.62
CA ASP A 292 -16.25 -7.80 -17.51
C ASP A 292 -17.76 -7.81 -17.26
N THR A 293 -18.18 -7.65 -16.01
CA THR A 293 -19.61 -7.49 -15.69
C THR A 293 -20.14 -6.12 -16.11
N LEU A 294 -19.32 -5.08 -16.00
CA LEU A 294 -19.60 -3.73 -16.49
C LEU A 294 -19.88 -3.75 -18.00
N ASP A 295 -19.12 -4.49 -18.80
CA ASP A 295 -19.40 -4.63 -20.23
C ASP A 295 -20.80 -5.17 -20.51
N VAL A 296 -21.27 -6.13 -19.71
CA VAL A 296 -22.64 -6.65 -19.86
C VAL A 296 -23.66 -5.56 -19.51
N GLU A 297 -23.43 -4.77 -18.46
CA GLU A 297 -24.28 -3.64 -18.08
C GLU A 297 -24.32 -2.55 -19.16
N ILE A 298 -23.17 -2.18 -19.72
CA ILE A 298 -23.07 -1.23 -20.85
C ILE A 298 -23.84 -1.77 -22.05
N ALA A 299 -23.66 -3.05 -22.41
CA ALA A 299 -24.39 -3.66 -23.51
C ALA A 299 -25.91 -3.64 -23.28
N MET A 300 -26.37 -3.93 -22.05
CA MET A 300 -27.78 -3.84 -21.68
C MET A 300 -28.31 -2.41 -21.79
N ALA A 301 -27.56 -1.41 -21.36
CA ALA A 301 -27.94 0.01 -21.41
C ALA A 301 -28.11 0.52 -22.85
N THR A 302 -27.37 -0.05 -23.82
CA THR A 302 -27.47 0.29 -25.25
C THR A 302 -28.70 -0.28 -25.95
N LEU A 303 -29.45 -1.18 -25.30
CA LEU A 303 -30.69 -1.72 -25.86
C LEU A 303 -31.81 -0.68 -25.84
N PRO A 304 -32.65 -0.62 -26.89
CA PRO A 304 -33.69 0.41 -27.02
C PRO A 304 -34.89 0.20 -26.10
N MET A 305 -34.99 -0.98 -25.46
CA MET A 305 -36.14 -1.35 -24.63
C MET A 305 -35.92 -0.99 -23.16
N ASP A 306 -37.01 -0.62 -22.49
CA ASP A 306 -37.01 -0.31 -21.06
C ASP A 306 -37.28 -1.59 -20.25
N PHE A 307 -36.66 -1.70 -19.07
CA PHE A 307 -36.81 -2.85 -18.18
C PHE A 307 -36.32 -2.48 -16.76
N ASN A 308 -36.62 -3.34 -15.79
CA ASN A 308 -36.14 -3.19 -14.43
C ASN A 308 -34.62 -3.43 -14.43
N ILE A 309 -33.83 -2.38 -14.21
CA ILE A 309 -32.37 -2.47 -14.21
C ILE A 309 -31.82 -3.31 -13.03
N TYR A 310 -32.63 -3.63 -12.03
CA TYR A 310 -32.26 -4.49 -10.90
C TYR A 310 -32.70 -5.95 -11.09
N GLU A 311 -33.69 -6.19 -11.95
CA GLU A 311 -34.20 -7.52 -12.28
C GLU A 311 -33.99 -7.82 -13.76
N LEU A 312 -32.77 -8.21 -14.08
CA LEU A 312 -32.31 -8.35 -15.46
C LEU A 312 -33.04 -9.51 -16.17
N PRO A 313 -33.90 -9.24 -17.18
CA PRO A 313 -34.60 -10.30 -17.87
C PRO A 313 -33.62 -11.23 -18.59
N GLY A 314 -33.82 -12.55 -18.51
CA GLY A 314 -32.89 -13.52 -19.09
C GLY A 314 -32.67 -13.35 -20.60
N SER A 315 -33.68 -12.87 -21.34
CA SER A 315 -33.57 -12.52 -22.77
C SER A 315 -32.64 -11.31 -23.01
N VAL A 316 -32.79 -10.26 -22.21
CA VAL A 316 -31.95 -9.05 -22.24
C VAL A 316 -30.50 -9.40 -21.92
N TYR A 317 -30.27 -10.17 -20.86
CA TYR A 317 -28.93 -10.58 -20.47
C TYR A 317 -28.24 -11.45 -21.53
N ARG A 318 -28.96 -12.39 -22.16
CA ARG A 318 -28.43 -13.19 -23.29
C ARG A 318 -28.07 -12.31 -24.47
N ARG A 319 -28.93 -11.36 -24.85
CA ARG A 319 -28.64 -10.44 -25.96
C ARG A 319 -27.44 -9.55 -25.66
N ALA A 320 -27.31 -9.04 -24.44
CA ALA A 320 -26.15 -8.26 -24.02
C ALA A 320 -24.84 -9.05 -24.13
N LYS A 321 -24.82 -10.32 -23.70
CA LYS A 321 -23.65 -11.19 -23.89
C LYS A 321 -23.27 -11.39 -25.35
N GLU A 322 -24.25 -11.50 -26.25
CA GLU A 322 -23.97 -11.57 -27.69
C GLU A 322 -23.37 -10.27 -28.23
N ILE A 323 -23.88 -9.12 -27.80
CA ILE A 323 -23.38 -7.79 -28.15
C ILE A 323 -21.92 -7.65 -27.70
N VAL A 324 -21.60 -8.03 -26.45
CA VAL A 324 -20.24 -8.03 -25.91
C VAL A 324 -19.33 -8.92 -26.75
N LYS A 325 -19.76 -10.17 -27.00
CA LYS A 325 -18.98 -11.15 -27.77
C LYS A 325 -18.69 -10.69 -29.19
N LYS A 326 -19.67 -10.08 -29.87
CA LYS A 326 -19.56 -9.59 -31.25
C LYS A 326 -18.97 -8.18 -31.33
N LYS A 327 -18.75 -7.50 -30.20
CA LYS A 327 -18.36 -6.09 -30.10
C LYS A 327 -19.25 -5.21 -30.98
N GLU A 328 -20.57 -5.38 -30.87
CA GLU A 328 -21.53 -4.61 -31.68
C GLU A 328 -21.47 -3.12 -31.29
N SER A 329 -21.75 -2.24 -32.25
CA SER A 329 -21.88 -0.79 -32.00
C SER A 329 -23.33 -0.48 -31.58
N PRO A 330 -23.58 0.43 -30.62
CA PRO A 330 -22.63 1.37 -30.00
C PRO A 330 -21.88 0.84 -28.77
N PHE A 331 -22.11 -0.41 -28.35
CA PHE A 331 -21.50 -0.97 -27.14
C PHE A 331 -19.96 -0.88 -27.16
N LYS A 332 -19.30 -1.23 -28.27
CA LYS A 332 -17.83 -1.26 -28.31
C LYS A 332 -17.21 0.12 -28.04
N GLU A 333 -17.84 1.21 -28.50
CA GLU A 333 -17.37 2.57 -28.28
C GLU A 333 -17.59 3.01 -26.82
N TRP A 334 -18.75 2.70 -26.26
CA TRP A 334 -19.06 2.97 -24.85
C TRP A 334 -18.20 2.18 -23.88
N SER A 335 -18.00 0.89 -24.14
CA SER A 335 -17.13 0.02 -23.34
C SER A 335 -15.70 0.55 -23.31
N ALA A 336 -15.13 0.91 -24.47
CA ALA A 336 -13.78 1.48 -24.52
C ALA A 336 -13.65 2.76 -23.69
N ALA A 337 -14.62 3.68 -23.81
CA ALA A 337 -14.57 4.96 -23.08
C ALA A 337 -14.81 4.79 -21.56
N LEU A 338 -15.77 3.95 -21.17
CA LEU A 338 -16.08 3.73 -19.75
C LEU A 338 -14.99 2.90 -19.05
N ARG A 339 -14.41 1.87 -19.69
CA ARG A 339 -13.27 1.12 -19.12
C ARG A 339 -12.01 1.98 -18.95
N ALA A 340 -11.87 3.06 -19.70
CA ALA A 340 -10.79 4.03 -19.55
C ALA A 340 -11.03 5.04 -18.41
N THR A 341 -12.24 5.09 -17.86
CA THR A 341 -12.64 6.05 -16.82
C THR A 341 -12.17 5.56 -15.44
N PRO A 342 -11.33 6.32 -14.70
CA PRO A 342 -10.94 5.97 -13.35
C PRO A 342 -12.15 5.87 -12.41
N GLY A 343 -12.15 4.88 -11.52
CA GLY A 343 -13.25 4.66 -10.58
C GLY A 343 -14.58 4.22 -11.22
N ILE A 344 -14.60 3.79 -12.49
CA ILE A 344 -15.84 3.44 -13.19
C ILE A 344 -16.69 2.38 -12.46
N LEU A 345 -16.06 1.45 -11.75
CA LEU A 345 -16.73 0.39 -11.01
C LEU A 345 -17.36 0.86 -9.70
N ASP A 346 -17.04 2.08 -9.25
CA ASP A 346 -17.68 2.67 -8.07
C ASP A 346 -19.04 3.31 -8.41
N TYR A 347 -19.32 3.61 -9.69
CA TYR A 347 -20.61 4.20 -10.09
C TYR A 347 -21.76 3.20 -10.05
N SER A 348 -22.95 3.70 -9.71
CA SER A 348 -24.16 2.89 -9.71
C SER A 348 -24.54 2.40 -11.11
N ARG A 349 -25.25 1.28 -11.17
CA ARG A 349 -25.83 0.78 -12.41
C ARG A 349 -26.79 1.81 -13.00
N ALA A 350 -27.60 2.46 -12.16
CA ALA A 350 -28.51 3.52 -12.58
C ALA A 350 -27.76 4.68 -13.26
N ALA A 351 -26.67 5.19 -12.70
CA ALA A 351 -25.89 6.27 -13.30
C ALA A 351 -25.30 5.89 -14.66
N ILE A 352 -24.75 4.68 -14.79
CA ILE A 352 -24.21 4.18 -16.06
C ILE A 352 -25.30 4.06 -17.12
N PHE A 353 -26.47 3.51 -16.75
CA PHE A 353 -27.62 3.42 -17.65
C PHE A 353 -28.14 4.79 -18.07
N ALA A 354 -28.32 5.70 -17.10
CA ALA A 354 -28.78 7.07 -17.34
C ALA A 354 -27.85 7.82 -18.29
N LEU A 355 -26.53 7.71 -18.08
CA LEU A 355 -25.52 8.31 -18.92
C LEU A 355 -25.65 7.84 -20.38
N ILE A 356 -25.72 6.52 -20.61
CA ILE A 356 -25.79 5.96 -21.96
C ILE A 356 -27.12 6.32 -22.63
N ARG A 357 -28.24 6.24 -21.90
CA ARG A 357 -29.60 6.45 -22.44
C ARG A 357 -29.96 7.91 -22.64
N SER A 358 -29.26 8.83 -21.98
CA SER A 358 -29.43 10.29 -22.13
C SER A 358 -28.51 10.90 -23.18
N ALA A 359 -27.51 10.14 -23.66
CA ALA A 359 -26.59 10.63 -24.68
C ALA A 359 -27.29 10.81 -26.03
N HIS A 360 -26.83 11.78 -26.81
CA HIS A 360 -27.29 11.95 -28.18
C HIS A 360 -26.94 10.69 -29.01
N PRO A 361 -27.84 10.17 -29.88
CA PRO A 361 -27.63 8.91 -30.59
C PRO A 361 -26.33 8.83 -31.38
N GLU A 362 -25.78 9.95 -31.84
CA GLU A 362 -24.55 9.97 -32.64
C GLU A 362 -23.25 10.18 -31.81
N PHE A 363 -23.32 10.39 -30.49
CA PHE A 363 -22.12 10.73 -29.70
C PHE A 363 -21.05 9.65 -29.74
N TYR A 364 -21.44 8.38 -29.81
CA TYR A 364 -20.51 7.27 -29.86
C TYR A 364 -19.63 7.27 -31.13
N HIS A 365 -20.04 7.95 -32.21
CA HIS A 365 -19.21 8.09 -33.41
C HIS A 365 -17.98 9.01 -33.20
N TYR A 366 -17.97 9.83 -32.15
CA TYR A 366 -16.94 10.84 -31.91
C TYR A 366 -16.25 10.61 -30.55
N PRO A 367 -15.15 9.83 -30.49
CA PRO A 367 -14.52 9.42 -29.23
C PRO A 367 -14.20 10.57 -28.27
N GLY A 368 -13.66 11.69 -28.78
CA GLY A 368 -13.35 12.86 -27.95
C GLY A 368 -14.58 13.55 -27.36
N ARG A 369 -15.70 13.58 -28.10
CA ARG A 369 -16.97 14.11 -27.58
C ARG A 369 -17.61 13.15 -26.60
N LEU A 370 -17.53 11.84 -26.85
CA LEU A 370 -18.00 10.81 -25.93
C LEU A 370 -17.30 10.91 -24.58
N GLN A 371 -15.96 11.04 -24.57
CA GLN A 371 -15.22 11.23 -23.32
C GLN A 371 -15.59 12.53 -22.61
N GLY A 372 -15.70 13.64 -23.36
CA GLY A 372 -16.14 14.92 -22.79
C GLY A 372 -17.54 14.84 -22.19
N TYR A 373 -18.44 14.09 -22.82
CA TYR A 373 -19.78 13.83 -22.30
C TYR A 373 -19.76 12.99 -21.02
N ILE A 374 -19.00 11.88 -21.00
CA ILE A 374 -18.83 11.04 -19.80
C ILE A 374 -18.34 11.90 -18.63
N ASN A 375 -17.25 12.65 -18.82
CA ASN A 375 -16.66 13.48 -17.77
C ASN A 375 -17.62 14.57 -17.25
N ALA A 376 -18.55 15.05 -18.08
CA ALA A 376 -19.50 16.10 -17.70
C ALA A 376 -20.78 15.58 -17.04
N ASN A 377 -21.16 14.32 -17.27
CA ASN A 377 -22.47 13.79 -16.88
C ASN A 377 -22.40 12.59 -15.92
N LEU A 378 -21.25 11.92 -15.82
CA LEU A 378 -21.03 10.86 -14.83
C LEU A 378 -20.50 11.51 -13.54
N THR A 379 -21.39 12.20 -12.82
CA THR A 379 -21.07 13.05 -11.66
C THR A 379 -21.75 12.59 -10.36
N GLU A 380 -22.28 11.37 -10.34
CA GLU A 380 -22.92 10.77 -9.16
C GLU A 380 -21.97 10.73 -7.97
N THR A 381 -22.50 11.03 -6.78
CA THR A 381 -21.75 11.05 -5.51
C THR A 381 -22.26 10.03 -4.49
N ASP A 382 -23.54 9.64 -4.57
CA ASP A 382 -24.11 8.52 -3.80
C ASP A 382 -24.35 7.36 -4.76
N HIS A 383 -23.51 6.34 -4.67
CA HIS A 383 -23.55 5.18 -5.56
C HIS A 383 -24.48 4.08 -5.05
N GLU A 384 -24.80 4.07 -3.75
CA GLU A 384 -25.66 3.06 -3.10
C GLU A 384 -27.14 3.43 -3.28
N ASN A 385 -27.47 4.72 -3.29
CA ASN A 385 -28.85 5.22 -3.41
C ASN A 385 -28.98 6.23 -4.57
N PRO A 386 -29.13 5.75 -5.83
CA PRO A 386 -29.33 6.62 -6.98
C PRO A 386 -30.59 7.46 -6.84
N THR A 387 -30.58 8.68 -7.37
CA THR A 387 -31.75 9.56 -7.31
C THR A 387 -32.87 9.10 -8.26
N GLU A 388 -34.10 9.52 -7.99
CA GLU A 388 -35.25 9.26 -8.85
C GLU A 388 -35.04 9.79 -10.28
N GLU A 389 -34.34 10.92 -10.43
CA GLU A 389 -33.97 11.45 -11.73
C GLU A 389 -33.02 10.50 -12.47
N ALA A 390 -32.03 9.93 -11.78
CA ALA A 390 -31.11 8.95 -12.35
C ALA A 390 -31.85 7.67 -12.76
N LEU A 391 -32.76 7.16 -11.93
CA LEU A 391 -33.60 5.99 -12.24
C LEU A 391 -34.51 6.25 -13.45
N THR A 392 -35.12 7.44 -13.51
CA THR A 392 -35.96 7.85 -14.64
C THR A 392 -35.15 7.97 -15.93
N ALA A 393 -33.98 8.61 -15.89
CA ALA A 393 -33.07 8.74 -17.04
C ALA A 393 -32.50 7.38 -17.47
N ALA A 394 -32.27 6.47 -16.51
CA ALA A 394 -31.91 5.09 -16.75
C ALA A 394 -33.06 4.27 -17.37
N ARG A 395 -34.28 4.83 -17.45
CA ARG A 395 -35.51 4.15 -17.87
C ARG A 395 -35.73 2.84 -17.12
N HIS A 396 -35.50 2.90 -15.81
CA HIS A 396 -35.85 1.83 -14.89
C HIS A 396 -37.38 1.66 -14.86
N THR A 397 -37.85 0.43 -15.01
CA THR A 397 -39.28 0.10 -14.83
C THR A 397 -39.47 -0.56 -13.47
N PRO A 398 -40.11 0.09 -12.48
CA PRO A 398 -40.37 -0.53 -11.19
C PRO A 398 -41.37 -1.69 -11.33
N GLU A 399 -41.36 -2.63 -10.38
CA GLU A 399 -42.39 -3.66 -10.32
C GLU A 399 -43.78 -3.03 -10.18
N LYS A 400 -44.82 -3.68 -10.75
CA LYS A 400 -46.20 -3.18 -10.68
C LYS A 400 -46.67 -2.93 -9.25
N ASP A 401 -46.28 -3.78 -8.31
CA ASP A 401 -46.67 -3.68 -6.90
C ASP A 401 -45.99 -2.48 -6.21
N ALA A 402 -44.72 -2.21 -6.55
CA ALA A 402 -44.00 -1.02 -6.07
C ALA A 402 -44.64 0.29 -6.61
N VAL A 403 -45.11 0.28 -7.85
CA VAL A 403 -45.85 1.41 -8.44
C VAL A 403 -47.18 1.62 -7.72
N GLU A 404 -47.93 0.56 -7.42
CA GLU A 404 -49.19 0.66 -6.67
C GLU A 404 -48.98 1.17 -5.24
N GLU A 405 -47.89 0.76 -4.57
CA GLU A 405 -47.55 1.20 -3.22
C GLU A 405 -47.07 2.66 -3.19
N ALA A 406 -46.20 3.06 -4.12
CA ALA A 406 -45.78 4.46 -4.29
C ALA A 406 -46.99 5.37 -4.60
N ASN A 407 -47.91 4.91 -5.45
CA ASN A 407 -49.15 5.64 -5.74
C ASN A 407 -50.06 5.73 -4.50
N ARG A 408 -50.13 4.67 -3.68
CA ARG A 408 -50.87 4.70 -2.40
C ARG A 408 -50.28 5.71 -1.42
N GLN A 409 -48.94 5.77 -1.32
CA GLN A 409 -48.25 6.72 -0.47
C GLN A 409 -48.41 8.17 -0.96
N LEU A 410 -48.36 8.39 -2.28
CA LEU A 410 -48.62 9.70 -2.90
C LEU A 410 -50.08 10.15 -2.73
N ALA A 411 -51.05 9.23 -2.85
CA ALA A 411 -52.47 9.50 -2.59
C ALA A 411 -52.70 9.87 -1.11
N ALA A 412 -52.09 9.10 -0.19
CA ALA A 412 -52.14 9.40 1.24
C ALA A 412 -51.51 10.77 1.57
N ALA A 413 -50.39 11.12 0.94
CA ALA A 413 -49.73 12.42 1.11
C ALA A 413 -50.56 13.60 0.54
N ARG A 414 -51.41 13.35 -0.46
CA ARG A 414 -52.35 14.34 -1.01
C ARG A 414 -53.66 14.43 -0.24
N GLY A 415 -53.84 13.65 0.83
CA GLY A 415 -55.07 13.60 1.62
C GLY A 415 -56.22 12.90 0.88
N GLU A 416 -55.93 12.20 -0.22
CA GLU A 416 -56.87 11.34 -0.91
C GLU A 416 -56.88 10.00 -0.14
N TYR A 417 -57.81 9.86 0.80
CA TYR A 417 -58.08 8.55 1.41
C TYR A 417 -58.55 7.60 0.32
N VAL A 418 -57.81 6.50 0.12
CA VAL A 418 -58.23 5.33 -0.68
C VAL A 418 -59.26 4.53 0.09
#